data_AF-A0A528GRU2-F1
#
_entry.id   AF-A0A528GRU2-F1
#
_cell.length_a   1.000
_cell.length_b   1.000
_cell.length_c   1.000
_cell.angle_alpha   90.00
_cell.angle_beta   90.00
_cell.angle_gamma   90.00
#
_symmetry.space_group_name_H-M   'P 1'
#
loop_
_entity.id
_entity.type
_entity.pdbx_description
1 polymer ?
#
loop_
_entity_poly.entity_id
_entity_poly.type
_entity_poly.pdbx_seq_one_letter_code
_entity_poly.pdbx_strand_id
1 'polypeptide(L)'
;MIYFTADTHFSDPRILRIDRRPFGSLAEHDRTLISLWNETVSPDDEIWHLGDFAKGSAGFVSSLLSSLHGQKHLIIGNNDGAATIGAAGWATTQHYKE
;
A
#
# COMPACT_ATOMS: atom_id res chain seq x y z
N MET A 1 -10.73 14.70 -2.86
CA MET A 1 -11.00 13.77 -3.98
C MET A 1 -10.99 12.34 -3.43
N ILE A 2 -11.58 11.40 -4.17
CA ILE A 2 -11.56 9.97 -3.82
C ILE A 2 -10.76 9.23 -4.88
N TYR A 3 -9.75 8.48 -4.45
CA TYR A 3 -8.91 7.64 -5.30
C TYR A 3 -9.08 6.16 -4.97
N PHE A 4 -8.78 5.32 -5.96
CA PHE A 4 -8.77 3.87 -5.83
C PHE A 4 -7.48 3.33 -6.45
N THR A 5 -6.83 2.39 -5.75
CA THR A 5 -5.67 1.67 -6.26
C THR A 5 -5.61 0.28 -5.62
N ALA A 6 -4.77 -0.62 -6.12
CA ALA A 6 -4.62 -1.97 -5.61
C ALA A 6 -3.21 -2.49 -5.86
N ASP A 7 -2.86 -3.63 -5.27
CA ASP A 7 -1.69 -4.44 -5.65
C ASP A 7 -0.37 -3.64 -5.64
N THR A 8 -0.20 -2.71 -4.70
CA THR A 8 1.05 -1.94 -4.61
C THR A 8 2.21 -2.84 -4.20
N HIS A 9 1.97 -3.90 -3.43
CA HIS A 9 2.97 -4.91 -3.07
C HIS A 9 4.29 -4.33 -2.53
N PHE A 10 4.21 -3.29 -1.70
CA PHE A 10 5.39 -2.70 -1.07
C PHE A 10 6.21 -3.75 -0.33
N SER A 11 7.53 -3.69 -0.45
CA SER A 11 8.46 -4.62 0.18
C SER A 11 8.28 -6.10 -0.23
N ASP A 12 7.51 -6.42 -1.29
CA ASP A 12 7.38 -7.80 -1.75
C ASP A 12 8.39 -8.15 -2.86
N PRO A 13 9.43 -8.96 -2.61
CA PRO A 13 10.41 -9.31 -3.64
C PRO A 13 9.83 -10.14 -4.80
N ARG A 14 8.61 -10.68 -4.65
CA ARG A 14 7.92 -11.41 -5.73
C ARG A 14 7.61 -10.51 -6.92
N ILE A 15 7.45 -9.20 -6.73
CA ILE A 15 7.12 -8.27 -7.81
C ILE A 15 8.20 -8.19 -8.90
N LEU A 16 9.47 -8.39 -8.53
CA LEU A 16 10.58 -8.42 -9.48
C LEU A 16 10.73 -9.78 -10.15
N ARG A 17 10.48 -10.86 -9.39
CA ARG A 17 10.76 -12.23 -9.84
C ARG A 17 9.61 -12.86 -10.62
N ILE A 18 8.39 -12.68 -10.12
CA ILE A 18 7.18 -13.31 -10.64
C ILE A 18 6.46 -12.33 -11.56
N ASP A 19 6.13 -11.15 -11.05
CA ASP A 19 5.34 -10.17 -11.81
C ASP A 19 6.19 -9.40 -12.82
N ARG A 20 7.52 -9.48 -12.69
CA ARG A 20 8.52 -8.86 -13.58
C ARG A 20 8.26 -7.37 -13.79
N ARG A 21 7.85 -6.67 -12.72
CA ARG A 21 7.70 -5.21 -12.77
C ARG A 21 9.03 -4.57 -13.19
N PRO A 22 9.01 -3.53 -14.04
CA PRO A 22 10.21 -3.01 -14.69
C PRO A 22 11.04 -2.10 -13.77
N PHE A 23 11.44 -2.62 -12.61
CA PHE A 23 12.31 -1.92 -11.64
C PHE A 23 13.63 -2.67 -11.48
N GLY A 24 14.73 -1.94 -11.32
CA GLY A 24 16.05 -2.51 -11.09
C GLY A 24 16.23 -3.02 -9.65
N SER A 25 15.41 -2.57 -8.70
CA SER A 25 15.41 -3.06 -7.32
C SER A 25 14.08 -2.84 -6.62
N LEU A 26 13.89 -3.52 -5.48
CA LEU A 26 12.70 -3.36 -4.66
C LEU A 26 12.65 -1.98 -4.00
N ALA A 27 13.82 -1.44 -3.63
CA ALA A 27 13.93 -0.09 -3.10
C ALA A 27 13.57 0.98 -4.14
N GLU A 28 13.87 0.75 -5.41
CA GLU A 28 13.46 1.62 -6.52
C GLU A 28 11.95 1.55 -6.77
N HIS A 29 11.38 0.34 -6.77
CA HIS A 29 9.93 0.13 -6.85
C HIS A 29 9.20 0.92 -5.76
N ASP A 30 9.54 0.66 -4.48
CA ASP A 30 8.83 1.24 -3.35
C ASP A 30 8.94 2.77 -3.34
N ARG A 31 10.14 3.32 -3.59
CA ARG A 31 10.35 4.78 -3.65
C ARG A 31 9.56 5.42 -4.79
N THR A 32 9.53 4.79 -5.95
CA THR A 32 8.78 5.31 -7.11
C THR A 32 7.29 5.34 -6.83
N LEU A 33 6.72 4.26 -6.25
CA LEU A 33 5.31 4.24 -5.90
C LEU A 33 4.96 5.27 -4.82
N ILE A 34 5.80 5.44 -3.80
CA ILE A 34 5.60 6.50 -2.78
C ILE A 34 5.59 7.89 -3.43
N SER A 35 6.53 8.15 -4.35
CA SER A 35 6.60 9.45 -5.05
C SER A 35 5.34 9.72 -5.86
N LEU A 36 4.91 8.76 -6.69
CA LEU A 36 3.72 8.90 -7.53
C LEU A 36 2.44 9.05 -6.70
N TRP A 37 2.34 8.30 -5.60
CA TRP A 37 1.24 8.42 -4.66
C TRP A 37 1.15 9.83 -4.10
N ASN A 38 2.26 10.38 -3.57
CA ASN A 38 2.25 11.68 -2.91
C ASN A 38 2.19 12.86 -3.88
N GLU A 39 2.56 12.67 -5.15
CA GLU A 39 2.35 13.63 -6.23
C GLU A 39 0.86 13.73 -6.62
N THR A 40 0.12 12.63 -6.54
CA THR A 40 -1.28 12.55 -6.98
C THR A 40 -2.28 12.80 -5.85
N VAL A 41 -2.00 12.26 -4.67
CA VAL A 41 -2.88 12.28 -3.50
C VAL A 41 -2.41 13.37 -2.55
N SER A 42 -3.29 14.32 -2.22
CA SER A 42 -3.03 15.31 -1.19
C SER A 42 -3.32 14.76 0.22
N PRO A 43 -2.80 15.37 1.29
CA PRO A 43 -3.06 14.92 2.66
C PRO A 43 -4.54 14.83 3.05
N ASP A 44 -5.40 15.65 2.44
CA ASP A 44 -6.83 15.75 2.75
C ASP A 44 -7.71 14.87 1.83
N ASP A 45 -7.12 14.17 0.86
CA ASP A 45 -7.85 13.26 -0.02
C ASP A 45 -8.14 11.91 0.64
N GLU A 46 -9.13 11.19 0.12
CA GLU A 46 -9.43 9.81 0.50
C GLU A 46 -8.88 8.83 -0.55
N ILE A 47 -8.35 7.70 -0.09
CA ILE A 47 -7.87 6.63 -0.96
C ILE A 47 -8.26 5.26 -0.44
N TRP A 48 -8.85 4.47 -1.33
CA TRP A 48 -9.24 3.09 -1.08
C TRP A 48 -8.23 2.16 -1.75
N HIS A 49 -7.50 1.41 -0.94
CA HIS A 49 -6.58 0.37 -1.40
C HIS A 49 -7.30 -0.97 -1.45
N LEU A 50 -7.39 -1.59 -2.63
CA LEU A 50 -8.17 -2.80 -2.88
C LEU A 50 -7.33 -4.07 -2.71
N GLY A 51 -6.59 -4.14 -1.60
CA GLY A 51 -5.83 -5.32 -1.19
C GLY A 51 -4.40 -5.37 -1.72
N ASP A 52 -3.61 -6.26 -1.11
CA ASP A 52 -2.23 -6.56 -1.49
C ASP A 52 -1.31 -5.34 -1.39
N PHE A 53 -1.39 -4.66 -0.25
CA PHE A 53 -0.70 -3.38 -0.01
C PHE A 53 0.80 -3.57 0.24
N ALA A 54 1.17 -4.31 1.29
CA ALA A 54 2.55 -4.40 1.72
C ALA A 54 2.87 -5.70 2.44
N LYS A 55 4.14 -6.09 2.38
CA LYS A 55 4.75 -7.10 3.24
C LYS A 55 5.79 -6.46 4.16
N GLY A 56 6.01 -7.05 5.32
CA GLY A 56 7.03 -6.58 6.26
C GLY A 56 6.58 -6.65 7.71
N SER A 57 7.39 -6.06 8.59
CA SER A 57 7.05 -5.95 10.01
C SER A 57 5.98 -4.88 10.24
N ALA A 58 5.28 -4.94 11.39
CA ALA A 58 4.32 -3.91 11.76
C ALA A 58 4.95 -2.50 11.81
N GLY A 59 6.21 -2.39 12.24
CA GLY A 59 6.95 -1.12 12.25
C GLY A 59 7.22 -0.58 10.84
N PHE A 60 7.58 -1.45 9.89
CA PHE A 60 7.74 -1.07 8.49
C PHE A 60 6.43 -0.58 7.89
N VAL A 61 5.34 -1.34 8.06
CA VAL A 61 4.03 -0.97 7.49
C VAL A 61 3.53 0.35 8.10
N SER A 62 3.69 0.55 9.40
CA SER A 62 3.34 1.81 10.08
C SER A 62 4.14 2.99 9.50
N SER A 63 5.45 2.84 9.35
CA SER A 63 6.30 3.87 8.74
C SER A 63 5.90 4.16 7.30
N LEU A 64 5.58 3.14 6.50
CA LEU A 64 5.13 3.28 5.13
C LEU A 64 3.81 4.05 5.05
N LEU A 65 2.80 3.65 5.82
CA LEU A 65 1.50 4.33 5.86
C LEU A 65 1.63 5.80 6.28
N SER A 66 2.52 6.10 7.24
CA SER A 66 2.78 7.48 7.68
C SER A 66 3.44 8.35 6.61
N SER A 67 4.13 7.73 5.65
CA SER A 67 4.81 8.45 4.57
C SER A 67 3.92 8.72 3.34
N LEU A 68 2.76 8.08 3.28
CA LEU A 68 1.82 8.20 2.17
C LEU A 68 0.73 9.24 2.50
N HIS A 69 0.41 10.13 1.57
CA HIS A 69 -0.67 11.11 1.71
C HIS A 69 -2.07 10.47 1.70
N GLY A 70 -3.05 11.25 2.13
CA GLY A 70 -4.47 10.91 2.15
C GLY A 70 -4.93 10.13 3.39
N GLN A 71 -6.23 10.11 3.62
CA GLN A 71 -6.90 9.18 4.52
C GLN A 71 -7.11 7.85 3.80
N LYS A 72 -6.59 6.76 4.37
CA LYS A 72 -6.42 5.49 3.65
C LYS A 72 -7.37 4.45 4.19
N HIS A 73 -8.08 3.77 3.32
CA HIS A 73 -8.95 2.66 3.63
C HIS A 73 -8.43 1.39 2.96
N LEU A 74 -8.46 0.25 3.67
CA LEU A 74 -8.05 -1.04 3.12
C LEU A 74 -9.26 -1.95 2.93
N ILE A 75 -9.45 -2.41 1.70
CA ILE A 75 -10.17 -3.66 1.44
C ILE A 75 -9.14 -4.78 1.44
N ILE A 76 -9.27 -5.74 2.35
CA ILE A 76 -8.24 -6.75 2.65
C ILE A 76 -8.05 -7.70 1.46
N GLY A 77 -6.82 -7.76 0.93
CA GLY A 77 -6.38 -8.72 -0.08
C GLY A 77 -5.81 -10.00 0.52
N ASN A 78 -5.55 -10.99 -0.33
CA ASN A 78 -5.09 -12.32 0.13
C ASN A 78 -3.61 -12.33 0.57
N ASN A 79 -2.80 -11.34 0.17
CA ASN A 79 -1.42 -11.21 0.62
C ASN A 79 -1.26 -10.23 1.80
N ASP A 80 -2.33 -9.58 2.26
CA ASP A 80 -2.29 -8.71 3.42
C ASP A 80 -2.21 -9.53 4.72
N GLY A 81 -1.03 -9.49 5.34
CA GLY A 81 -0.81 -10.17 6.63
C GLY A 81 -1.30 -9.35 7.82
N ALA A 82 -1.25 -9.94 9.02
CA ALA A 82 -1.71 -9.30 10.27
C ALA A 82 -1.03 -7.96 10.56
N ALA A 83 0.25 -7.80 10.18
CA ALA A 83 0.97 -6.54 10.32
C ALA A 83 0.36 -5.42 9.46
N THR A 84 -0.13 -5.76 8.27
CA THR A 84 -0.77 -4.82 7.34
C THR A 84 -2.20 -4.51 7.77
N ILE A 85 -2.98 -5.55 8.07
CA ILE A 85 -4.38 -5.41 8.48
C ILE A 85 -4.49 -4.65 9.81
N GLY A 86 -3.60 -4.91 10.77
CA GLY A 86 -3.65 -4.31 12.10
C GLY A 86 -2.97 -2.94 12.23
N ALA A 87 -2.51 -2.34 11.14
CA ALA A 87 -1.77 -1.08 11.20
C ALA A 87 -2.69 0.11 11.52
N ALA A 88 -2.34 0.91 12.52
CA ALA A 88 -3.14 2.06 12.98
C ALA A 88 -3.22 3.22 11.95
N GLY A 89 -2.45 3.17 10.86
CA GLY A 89 -2.48 4.18 9.80
C GLY A 89 -3.67 4.07 8.85
N TRP A 90 -4.46 3.00 8.93
CA TRP A 90 -5.71 2.85 8.19
C TRP A 90 -6.85 3.57 8.91
N ALA A 91 -7.65 4.33 8.17
CA ALA A 91 -8.91 4.87 8.64
C ALA A 91 -9.96 3.76 8.81
N THR A 92 -10.03 2.82 7.86
CA THR A 92 -10.81 1.59 8.00
C THR A 92 -10.11 0.40 7.34
N THR A 93 -10.41 -0.79 7.84
CA THR A 93 -9.98 -2.06 7.26
C THR A 93 -11.17 -3.02 7.22
N GLN A 94 -11.48 -3.60 6.06
CA GLN A 94 -12.60 -4.53 5.94
C GLN A 94 -12.37 -5.55 4.83
N HIS A 95 -13.07 -6.68 4.90
CA HIS A 95 -13.20 -7.57 3.75
C HIS A 95 -14.14 -6.98 2.71
N TYR A 96 -13.95 -7.38 1.45
CA TYR A 96 -14.90 -7.09 0.38
C TYR A 96 -16.30 -7.63 0.74
N LYS A 97 -17.34 -6.87 0.39
CA LYS A 97 -18.75 -7.23 0.59
C LYS A 97 -19.48 -6.95 -0.72
N GLU A 98 -20.18 -7.95 -1.23
CA GLU A 98 -21.09 -7.88 -2.39
C GLU A 98 -22.44 -7.27 -2.02
#